data_AF-A0A9E2CKD8-F1
#
_entry.id   AF-A0A9E2CKD8-F1
#
_cell.length_a   1.000
_cell.length_b   1.000
_cell.length_c   1.000
_cell.angle_alpha   90.00
_cell.angle_beta   90.00
_cell.angle_gamma   90.00
#
_symmetry.space_group_name_H-M   'P 1'
#
loop_
_entity.id
_entity.type
_entity.pdbx_description
1 polymer ?
#
loop_
_entity_poly.entity_id
_entity_poly.type
_entity_poly.pdbx_seq_one_letter_code
_entity_poly.pdbx_strand_id
1 'polypeptide(L)'
;MRACKVLIVSLALLPAWVGTGCASATRDWTAARRVDEIQAYDWFLDHHPKAEQAPEARHRRELLRRDEPAWEQVTEEGTVEAYERFAAQHRDSPYTERARNIIAEWRQDESGRDIVDALDQGKVQVEAAGSGRFLLVNLRIRRTIDRPLRVVVPAGTFFACRGSAQNMIALAEETVDLQDGQWKTLQVVTACVDLVKSVPQPGDTFSTER
;
A
#
# COMPACT_ATOMS: atom_id res chain seq x y z
N MET A 1 60.10 -62.67 15.43
CA MET A 1 60.38 -61.66 14.38
C MET A 1 59.97 -60.30 14.91
N ARG A 2 60.67 -59.26 14.45
CA ARG A 2 61.02 -58.04 15.20
C ARG A 2 59.84 -57.13 15.54
N ALA A 3 59.88 -56.61 16.76
CA ALA A 3 59.21 -55.40 17.20
C ALA A 3 59.70 -54.18 16.42
N CYS A 4 58.85 -53.17 16.22
CA CYS A 4 59.32 -51.80 16.04
C CYS A 4 58.30 -50.78 16.58
N LYS A 5 58.84 -49.81 17.30
CA LYS A 5 58.20 -48.83 18.17
C LYS A 5 57.54 -47.67 17.39
N VAL A 6 56.44 -47.18 17.97
CA VAL A 6 56.05 -45.77 18.19
C VAL A 6 56.80 -44.69 17.39
N LEU A 7 56.04 -43.85 16.67
CA LEU A 7 56.30 -42.40 16.67
C LEU A 7 55.02 -41.61 16.42
N ILE A 8 54.67 -40.81 17.43
CA ILE A 8 53.64 -39.78 17.45
C ILE A 8 54.15 -38.58 16.66
N VAL A 9 53.40 -38.09 15.69
CA VAL A 9 53.45 -36.67 15.28
C VAL A 9 52.02 -36.18 15.15
N SER A 10 51.66 -35.37 16.13
CA SER A 10 50.43 -34.61 16.26
C SER A 10 50.35 -33.56 15.16
N LEU A 11 49.34 -33.63 14.28
CA LEU A 11 48.94 -32.51 13.44
C LEU A 11 47.52 -32.14 13.84
N ALA A 12 47.42 -31.10 14.66
CA ALA A 12 46.16 -30.51 15.07
C ALA A 12 45.40 -30.03 13.83
N LEU A 13 44.31 -30.72 13.48
CA LEU A 13 43.27 -30.17 12.62
C LEU A 13 42.62 -29.03 13.39
N LEU A 14 43.10 -27.80 13.16
CA LEU A 14 42.34 -26.60 13.47
C LEU A 14 41.06 -26.64 12.63
N PRO A 15 39.85 -26.61 13.23
CA PRO A 15 38.66 -26.36 12.46
C PRO A 15 38.77 -24.93 11.93
N ALA A 16 39.02 -24.81 10.63
CA ALA A 16 38.84 -23.56 9.91
C ALA A 16 37.35 -23.18 10.02
N TRP A 17 37.01 -22.43 11.07
CA TRP A 17 35.75 -21.71 11.15
C TRP A 17 35.77 -20.65 10.06
N VAL A 18 35.15 -21.01 8.95
CA VAL A 18 34.94 -20.12 7.80
C VAL A 18 34.16 -18.90 8.29
N GLY A 19 34.79 -17.73 8.22
CA GLY A 19 34.18 -16.43 8.48
C GLY A 19 33.24 -16.00 7.36
N THR A 20 32.13 -16.72 7.15
CA THR A 20 31.09 -16.39 6.16
C THR A 20 30.03 -15.40 6.67
N GLY A 21 30.17 -14.86 7.89
CA GLY A 21 29.14 -14.03 8.54
C GLY A 21 29.03 -12.58 8.05
N CYS A 22 30.14 -11.96 7.62
CA CYS A 22 30.10 -10.53 7.25
C CYS A 22 29.33 -10.27 5.95
N ALA A 23 29.49 -11.13 4.94
CA ALA A 23 28.82 -10.95 3.65
C ALA A 23 27.29 -11.13 3.74
N SER A 24 26.81 -11.99 4.64
CA SER A 24 25.37 -12.12 4.92
C SER A 24 24.83 -10.94 5.72
N ALA A 25 25.53 -10.51 6.77
CA ALA A 25 25.09 -9.39 7.60
C ALA A 25 24.97 -8.09 6.79
N THR A 26 25.92 -7.78 5.91
CA THR A 26 25.83 -6.57 5.06
C THR A 26 24.65 -6.62 4.10
N ARG A 27 24.35 -7.78 3.50
CA ARG A 27 23.22 -7.95 2.59
C ARG A 27 21.90 -7.77 3.34
N ASP A 28 21.78 -8.41 4.48
CA ASP A 28 20.58 -8.42 5.31
C ASP A 28 20.32 -7.03 5.93
N TRP A 29 21.39 -6.31 6.30
CA TRP A 29 21.32 -4.91 6.69
C TRP A 29 20.80 -4.01 5.56
N THR A 30 21.31 -4.21 4.34
CA THR A 30 20.86 -3.44 3.17
C THR A 30 19.38 -3.71 2.89
N ALA A 31 18.92 -4.94 3.08
CA ALA A 31 17.51 -5.27 2.97
C ALA A 31 16.68 -4.60 4.09
N ALA A 32 17.15 -4.65 5.35
CA ALA A 32 16.48 -4.01 6.47
C ALA A 32 16.35 -2.49 6.27
N ARG A 33 17.39 -1.80 5.80
CA ARG A 33 17.32 -0.38 5.47
C ARG A 33 16.43 -0.05 4.28
N ARG A 34 16.30 -0.97 3.32
CA ARG A 34 15.43 -0.74 2.16
C ARG A 34 13.96 -0.81 2.56
N VAL A 35 13.62 -1.70 3.50
CA VAL A 35 12.26 -1.82 4.04
C VAL A 35 12.01 -0.72 5.07
N ASP A 36 12.99 -0.42 5.93
CA ASP A 36 12.94 0.62 6.97
C ASP A 36 11.75 0.50 7.94
N GLU A 37 11.44 -0.74 8.33
CA GLU A 37 10.37 -1.08 9.26
C GLU A 37 10.93 -1.69 10.54
N ILE A 38 10.18 -1.54 11.64
CA ILE A 38 10.54 -2.08 12.95
C ILE A 38 10.81 -3.58 12.87
N GLN A 39 9.96 -4.33 12.18
CA GLN A 39 10.06 -5.78 12.00
C GLN A 39 11.31 -6.18 11.22
N ALA A 40 11.71 -5.39 10.23
CA ALA A 40 12.92 -5.63 9.44
C ALA A 40 14.18 -5.46 10.29
N TYR A 41 14.21 -4.45 11.16
CA TYR A 41 15.30 -4.24 12.11
C TYR A 41 15.30 -5.26 13.25
N ASP A 42 14.14 -5.66 13.77
CA ASP A 42 14.03 -6.75 14.75
C ASP A 42 14.58 -8.05 14.16
N TRP A 43 14.16 -8.42 12.95
CA TRP A 43 14.67 -9.61 12.26
C TRP A 43 16.20 -9.54 12.08
N PHE A 44 16.73 -8.39 11.64
CA PHE A 44 18.17 -8.21 11.46
C PHE A 44 18.93 -8.37 12.79
N LEU A 45 18.43 -7.78 13.87
CA LEU A 45 19.04 -7.84 15.19
C LEU A 45 19.01 -9.24 15.81
N ASP A 46 17.99 -10.02 15.52
CA ASP A 46 17.87 -11.41 15.97
C ASP A 46 18.88 -12.33 15.25
N HIS A 47 19.07 -12.15 13.95
CA HIS A 47 19.95 -12.99 13.13
C HIS A 47 21.42 -12.53 13.18
N HIS A 48 21.66 -11.23 13.37
CA HIS A 48 23.00 -10.61 13.35
C HIS A 48 23.27 -9.73 14.58
N PRO A 49 23.12 -10.23 15.83
CA PRO A 49 23.18 -9.40 17.04
C PRO A 49 24.55 -8.75 17.30
N LYS A 50 25.61 -9.32 16.73
CA LYS A 50 27.01 -8.87 16.85
C LYS A 50 27.54 -8.17 15.60
N ALA A 51 26.71 -7.96 14.58
CA ALA A 51 27.13 -7.23 13.39
C ALA A 51 27.50 -5.79 13.74
N GLU A 52 28.42 -5.21 12.96
CA GLU A 52 28.87 -3.82 13.11
C GLU A 52 27.69 -2.83 13.01
N GLN A 53 26.67 -3.17 12.21
CA GLN A 53 25.47 -2.37 11.99
C GLN A 53 24.42 -2.51 13.10
N ALA A 54 24.60 -3.45 14.05
CA ALA A 54 23.61 -3.70 15.09
C ALA A 54 23.30 -2.47 15.99
N PRO A 55 24.27 -1.61 16.37
CA PRO A 55 23.96 -0.36 17.06
C PRO A 55 23.09 0.59 16.24
N GLU A 56 23.36 0.74 14.95
CA GLU A 56 22.57 1.58 14.04
C GLU A 56 21.16 1.03 13.85
N ALA A 57 21.02 -0.29 13.64
CA ALA A 57 19.73 -0.97 13.56
C ALA A 57 18.88 -0.76 14.81
N ARG A 58 19.48 -0.88 16.01
CA ARG A 58 18.78 -0.59 17.28
C ARG A 58 18.31 0.86 17.36
N HIS A 59 19.18 1.79 16.98
CA HIS A 59 18.84 3.21 17.01
C HIS A 59 17.71 3.54 16.04
N ARG A 60 17.77 3.04 14.80
CA ARG A 60 16.75 3.27 13.77
C ARG A 60 15.40 2.67 14.18
N ARG A 61 15.41 1.45 14.71
CA ARG A 61 14.21 0.80 15.27
C ARG A 61 13.57 1.63 16.39
N GLU A 62 14.38 2.17 17.30
CA GLU A 62 13.87 3.00 18.40
C GLU A 62 13.24 4.30 17.90
N LEU A 63 13.86 4.95 16.91
CA LEU A 63 13.29 6.14 16.28
C LEU A 63 11.93 5.84 15.62
N LEU A 64 11.81 4.70 14.94
CA LEU A 64 10.54 4.26 14.35
C LEU A 64 9.49 3.98 15.42
N ARG A 65 9.84 3.25 16.49
CA ARG A 65 8.91 2.94 17.60
C ARG A 65 8.40 4.18 18.32
N ARG A 66 9.25 5.20 18.49
CA ARG A 66 8.88 6.45 19.17
C ARG A 66 7.67 7.13 18.52
N ASP A 67 7.66 7.20 17.20
CA ASP A 67 6.65 7.96 16.44
C ASP A 67 5.60 7.05 15.77
N GLU A 68 5.71 5.72 15.90
CA GLU A 68 4.79 4.74 15.31
C GLU A 68 3.33 4.99 15.70
N PRO A 69 2.95 5.23 16.98
CA PRO A 69 1.55 5.48 17.32
C PRO A 69 0.97 6.74 16.65
N ALA A 70 1.78 7.80 16.56
CA ALA A 70 1.37 9.03 15.89
C ALA A 70 1.27 8.84 14.37
N TRP A 71 2.12 8.00 13.80
CA TRP A 71 2.07 7.61 12.39
C TRP A 71 0.84 6.73 12.07
N GLU A 72 0.51 5.77 12.92
CA GLU A 72 -0.69 4.94 12.80
C GLU A 72 -1.96 5.80 12.82
N GLN A 73 -2.06 6.75 13.75
CA GLN A 73 -3.19 7.67 13.80
C GLN A 73 -3.34 8.48 12.50
N VAL A 74 -2.23 8.98 11.97
CA VAL A 74 -2.23 9.82 10.76
C VAL A 74 -2.52 9.01 9.50
N THR A 75 -2.13 7.74 9.45
CA THR A 75 -2.46 6.83 8.34
C THR A 75 -3.92 6.37 8.38
N GLU A 76 -4.49 6.22 9.59
CA GLU A 76 -5.93 5.97 9.77
C GLU A 76 -6.77 7.17 9.31
N GLU A 77 -6.43 8.39 9.76
CA GLU A 77 -7.03 9.63 9.25
C GLU A 77 -6.81 9.73 7.72
N GLY A 78 -5.56 9.50 7.30
CA GLY A 78 -5.07 9.42 5.92
C GLY A 78 -5.38 10.62 5.04
N THR A 79 -5.67 11.79 5.64
CA THR A 79 -5.89 13.05 4.93
C THR A 79 -4.59 13.81 4.75
N VAL A 80 -4.55 14.70 3.75
CA VAL A 80 -3.37 15.54 3.48
C VAL A 80 -3.04 16.41 4.70
N GLU A 81 -4.05 16.95 5.37
CA GLU A 81 -3.90 17.81 6.54
C GLU A 81 -3.30 17.04 7.74
N ALA A 82 -3.67 15.77 7.91
CA ALA A 82 -3.10 14.92 8.95
C ALA A 82 -1.61 14.67 8.69
N TYR A 83 -1.24 14.36 7.45
CA TYR A 83 0.16 14.19 7.05
C TYR A 83 0.97 15.49 7.19
N GLU A 84 0.40 16.64 6.83
CA GLU A 84 1.05 17.94 6.98
C GLU A 84 1.31 18.28 8.45
N ARG A 85 0.31 18.03 9.32
CA ARG A 85 0.42 18.22 10.77
C ARG A 85 1.51 17.32 11.35
N PHE A 86 1.53 16.05 10.97
CA PHE A 86 2.56 15.10 11.40
C PHE A 86 3.96 15.58 11.01
N ALA A 87 4.17 15.92 9.73
CA ALA A 87 5.46 16.36 9.22
C ALA A 87 5.96 17.66 9.88
N ALA A 88 5.04 18.52 10.35
CA ALA A 88 5.37 19.75 11.07
C ALA A 88 5.77 19.49 12.53
N GLN A 89 5.12 18.53 13.20
CA GLN A 89 5.30 18.19 14.62
C GLN A 89 6.47 17.21 14.85
N HIS A 90 6.70 16.27 13.92
CA HIS A 90 7.66 15.17 14.06
C HIS A 90 8.86 15.33 13.10
N ARG A 91 9.48 16.52 13.04
CA ARG A 91 10.47 16.88 12.00
C ARG A 91 11.67 15.93 11.88
N ASP A 92 12.08 15.33 12.99
CA ASP A 92 13.22 14.41 13.07
C ASP A 92 12.80 12.92 13.01
N SER A 93 11.53 12.66 12.71
CA SER A 93 11.00 11.30 12.59
C SER A 93 11.38 10.67 11.25
N PRO A 94 11.73 9.37 11.23
CA PRO A 94 11.81 8.59 10.00
C PRO A 94 10.57 8.70 9.10
N TYR A 95 9.37 8.81 9.68
CA TYR A 95 8.12 8.87 8.94
C TYR A 95 7.85 10.22 8.26
N THR A 96 8.58 11.28 8.63
CA THR A 96 8.35 12.62 8.09
C THR A 96 8.67 12.72 6.61
N GLU A 97 9.69 12.00 6.14
CA GLU A 97 9.97 11.91 4.71
C GLU A 97 8.82 11.19 3.97
N ARG A 98 8.31 10.09 4.52
CA ARG A 98 7.15 9.37 3.97
C ARG A 98 5.91 10.26 3.91
N ALA A 99 5.61 11.01 4.97
CA ALA A 99 4.51 11.97 4.99
C ALA A 99 4.64 13.03 3.87
N ARG A 100 5.84 13.60 3.70
CA ARG A 100 6.12 14.59 2.65
C ARG A 100 5.95 14.01 1.25
N ASN A 101 6.39 12.77 1.04
CA ASN A 101 6.22 12.09 -0.24
C ASN A 101 4.74 11.87 -0.55
N ILE A 102 3.93 11.44 0.42
CA ILE A 102 2.47 11.30 0.25
C ILE A 102 1.83 12.65 -0.13
N ILE A 103 2.19 13.73 0.56
CA ILE A 103 1.67 15.08 0.26
C ILE A 103 2.09 15.53 -1.14
N ALA A 104 3.35 15.27 -1.53
CA ALA A 104 3.87 15.64 -2.84
C ALA A 104 3.19 14.84 -3.97
N GLU A 105 3.06 13.51 -3.80
CA GLU A 105 2.34 12.63 -4.73
C GLU A 105 0.90 13.11 -4.92
N TRP A 106 0.18 13.40 -3.84
CA TRP A 106 -1.19 13.92 -3.89
C TRP A 106 -1.29 15.23 -4.69
N ARG A 107 -0.36 16.16 -4.46
CA ARG A 107 -0.36 17.47 -5.13
C ARG A 107 0.00 17.36 -6.61
N GLN A 108 0.78 16.35 -7.00
CA GLN A 108 1.23 16.14 -8.37
C GLN A 108 0.25 15.30 -9.21
N ASP A 109 -0.58 14.46 -8.57
CA ASP A 109 -1.54 13.59 -9.25
C ASP A 109 -2.79 14.36 -9.72
N GLU A 110 -2.61 15.30 -10.65
CA GLU A 110 -3.69 16.06 -11.28
C GLU A 110 -4.61 15.17 -12.12
N SER A 111 -4.05 14.17 -12.80
CA SER A 111 -4.78 13.25 -13.68
C SER A 111 -5.65 12.25 -12.92
N GLY A 112 -5.33 11.95 -11.67
CA GLY A 112 -6.00 10.91 -10.91
C GLY A 112 -5.80 9.51 -11.48
N ARG A 113 -6.44 8.54 -10.84
CA ARG A 113 -6.38 7.13 -11.19
C ARG A 113 -7.70 6.64 -11.75
N ASP A 114 -7.66 5.92 -12.87
CA ASP A 114 -8.81 5.21 -13.43
C ASP A 114 -9.47 4.30 -12.39
N ILE A 115 -10.81 4.34 -12.30
CA ILE A 115 -11.61 3.61 -11.31
C ILE A 115 -11.46 2.10 -11.43
N VAL A 116 -11.38 1.55 -12.64
CA VAL A 116 -11.21 0.11 -12.86
C VAL A 116 -9.81 -0.30 -12.43
N ASP A 117 -8.78 0.47 -12.78
CA ASP A 117 -7.41 0.21 -12.30
C ASP A 117 -7.29 0.30 -10.78
N ALA A 118 -7.96 1.27 -10.16
CA ALA A 118 -7.98 1.41 -8.71
C ALA A 118 -8.68 0.23 -8.04
N LEU A 119 -9.77 -0.29 -8.63
CA LEU A 119 -10.48 -1.47 -8.14
C LEU A 119 -9.63 -2.74 -8.26
N ASP A 120 -9.05 -2.98 -9.43
CA ASP A 120 -8.23 -4.17 -9.72
C ASP A 120 -6.98 -4.23 -8.82
N GLN A 121 -6.40 -3.07 -8.51
CA GLN A 121 -5.26 -2.95 -7.59
C GLN A 121 -5.67 -2.98 -6.11
N GLY A 122 -6.97 -3.10 -5.81
CA GLY A 122 -7.49 -3.12 -4.44
C GLY A 122 -7.27 -1.80 -3.69
N LYS A 123 -7.15 -0.68 -4.40
CA LYS A 123 -6.94 0.67 -3.84
C LYS A 123 -8.25 1.36 -3.44
N VAL A 124 -9.36 0.90 -3.99
CA VAL A 124 -10.71 1.37 -3.66
C VAL A 124 -11.68 0.21 -3.54
N GLN A 125 -12.79 0.47 -2.86
CA GLN A 125 -14.01 -0.32 -2.95
C GLN A 125 -15.09 0.53 -3.59
N VAL A 126 -15.87 -0.09 -4.49
CA VAL A 126 -16.95 0.58 -5.23
C VAL A 126 -18.22 -0.25 -5.12
N GLU A 127 -19.33 0.42 -4.83
CA GLU A 127 -20.68 -0.12 -4.96
C GLU A 127 -21.43 0.71 -5.98
N ALA A 128 -21.81 0.09 -7.09
CA ALA A 128 -22.56 0.73 -8.17
C ALA A 128 -24.01 0.27 -8.14
N ALA A 129 -24.94 1.22 -8.11
CA ALA A 129 -26.38 0.93 -8.11
C ALA A 129 -27.15 1.88 -9.01
N GLY A 130 -28.31 1.42 -9.50
CA GLY A 130 -29.22 2.27 -10.25
C GLY A 130 -29.66 3.45 -9.40
N SER A 131 -29.90 4.61 -9.99
CA SER A 131 -30.41 5.75 -9.21
C SER A 131 -31.93 5.76 -9.09
N GLY A 132 -32.64 4.91 -9.85
CA GLY A 132 -34.09 5.01 -10.07
C GLY A 132 -34.48 6.20 -10.94
N ARG A 133 -33.51 7.02 -11.37
CA ARG A 133 -33.67 8.06 -12.38
C ARG A 133 -33.04 7.60 -13.68
N PHE A 134 -33.67 7.97 -14.79
CA PHE A 134 -33.12 7.70 -16.12
C PHE A 134 -31.70 8.26 -16.21
N LEU A 135 -30.77 7.49 -16.81
CA LEU A 135 -29.43 7.95 -17.20
C LEU A 135 -28.46 8.27 -16.04
N LEU A 136 -28.70 7.73 -14.85
CA LEU A 136 -27.84 7.96 -13.69
C LEU A 136 -27.52 6.66 -12.94
N VAL A 137 -26.24 6.45 -12.67
CA VAL A 137 -25.72 5.42 -11.76
C VAL A 137 -25.16 6.10 -10.52
N ASN A 138 -25.57 5.64 -9.34
CA ASN A 138 -24.97 6.06 -8.07
C ASN A 138 -23.78 5.16 -7.77
N LEU A 139 -22.60 5.75 -7.70
CA LEU A 139 -21.38 5.09 -7.24
C LEU A 139 -21.09 5.49 -5.80
N ARG A 140 -21.09 4.53 -4.89
CA ARG A 140 -20.44 4.69 -3.60
C ARG A 140 -19.00 4.22 -3.74
N ILE A 141 -18.05 5.03 -3.33
CA ILE A 141 -16.63 4.73 -3.44
C ILE A 141 -15.89 5.15 -2.18
N ARG A 142 -14.94 4.34 -1.73
CA ARG A 142 -13.99 4.67 -0.66
C ARG A 142 -12.60 4.14 -0.96
N ARG A 143 -11.57 4.81 -0.47
CA ARG A 143 -10.20 4.29 -0.52
C ARG A 143 -10.01 3.17 0.50
N THR A 144 -9.09 2.25 0.20
CA THR A 144 -8.67 1.16 1.09
C THR A 144 -7.20 1.27 1.49
N ILE A 145 -6.46 2.18 0.84
CA ILE A 145 -5.07 2.51 1.17
C ILE A 145 -4.99 3.60 2.22
N ASP A 146 -3.83 3.74 2.86
CA ASP A 146 -3.52 4.70 3.92
C ASP A 146 -3.35 6.16 3.44
N ARG A 147 -3.31 6.41 2.12
CA ARG A 147 -3.04 7.72 1.54
C ARG A 147 -4.22 8.26 0.74
N PRO A 148 -4.35 9.59 0.59
CA PRO A 148 -5.41 10.17 -0.22
C PRO A 148 -5.26 9.75 -1.69
N LEU A 149 -6.39 9.57 -2.38
CA LEU A 149 -6.41 9.08 -3.77
C LEU A 149 -7.47 9.80 -4.59
N ARG A 150 -7.06 10.35 -5.73
CA ARG A 150 -7.97 10.91 -6.74
C ARG A 150 -8.36 9.80 -7.69
N VAL A 151 -9.66 9.58 -7.84
CA VAL A 151 -10.21 8.56 -8.74
C VAL A 151 -10.97 9.23 -9.86
N VAL A 152 -10.75 8.75 -11.07
CA VAL A 152 -11.40 9.18 -12.29
C VAL A 152 -12.28 8.03 -12.78
N VAL A 153 -13.51 8.35 -13.16
CA VAL A 153 -14.43 7.48 -13.89
C VAL A 153 -14.43 8.00 -15.34
N PRO A 154 -13.65 7.41 -16.25
CA PRO A 154 -13.60 7.90 -17.62
C PRO A 154 -14.94 7.76 -18.33
N ALA A 155 -15.17 8.64 -19.31
CA ALA A 155 -16.20 8.39 -20.31
C ALA A 155 -15.96 7.02 -20.97
N GLY A 156 -17.02 6.25 -21.16
CA GLY A 156 -16.95 4.88 -21.66
C GLY A 156 -16.88 3.81 -20.57
N THR A 157 -16.69 4.15 -19.29
CA THR A 157 -16.76 3.17 -18.18
C THR A 157 -18.09 2.42 -18.24
N PHE A 158 -18.01 1.09 -18.31
CA PHE A 158 -19.15 0.21 -18.46
C PHE A 158 -19.67 -0.25 -17.10
N PHE A 159 -20.98 -0.18 -16.92
CA PHE A 159 -21.68 -0.68 -15.74
C PHE A 159 -22.55 -1.86 -16.15
N ALA A 160 -22.03 -3.08 -15.93
CA ALA A 160 -22.73 -4.31 -16.27
C ALA A 160 -23.73 -4.67 -15.17
N CYS A 161 -25.02 -4.70 -15.49
CA CYS A 161 -26.05 -5.01 -14.51
C CYS A 161 -25.97 -6.48 -14.12
N ARG A 162 -25.99 -6.77 -12.82
CA ARG A 162 -26.01 -8.15 -12.30
C ARG A 162 -27.39 -8.80 -12.34
N GLY A 163 -28.43 -8.00 -12.62
CA GLY A 163 -29.82 -8.43 -12.69
C GLY A 163 -30.37 -8.45 -14.12
N SER A 164 -31.66 -8.14 -14.25
CA SER A 164 -32.36 -8.11 -15.55
C SER A 164 -32.49 -6.70 -16.14
N ALA A 165 -32.05 -5.66 -15.43
CA ALA A 165 -32.07 -4.30 -15.96
C ALA A 165 -31.03 -4.11 -17.07
N GLN A 166 -31.12 -2.98 -17.77
CA GLN A 166 -30.14 -2.63 -18.81
C GLN A 166 -28.77 -2.31 -18.24
N ASN A 167 -27.74 -2.63 -19.02
CA ASN A 167 -26.38 -2.13 -18.79
C ASN A 167 -26.31 -0.63 -19.07
N MET A 168 -25.36 0.05 -18.42
CA MET A 168 -25.15 1.48 -18.54
C MET A 168 -23.70 1.78 -18.94
N ILE A 169 -23.46 2.93 -19.58
CA ILE A 169 -22.11 3.39 -19.93
C ILE A 169 -21.94 4.86 -19.56
N ALA A 170 -20.82 5.24 -18.94
CA ALA A 170 -20.52 6.61 -18.57
C ALA A 170 -20.39 7.50 -19.81
N LEU A 171 -21.03 8.68 -19.79
CA LEU A 171 -21.02 9.62 -20.92
C LEU A 171 -19.95 10.69 -20.82
N ALA A 172 -19.49 10.98 -19.61
CA ALA A 172 -18.49 11.98 -19.33
C ALA A 172 -17.51 11.46 -18.28
N GLU A 173 -16.35 12.10 -18.22
CA GLU A 173 -15.40 11.87 -17.15
C GLU A 173 -15.93 12.50 -15.86
N GLU A 174 -15.89 11.73 -14.77
CA GLU A 174 -16.21 12.20 -13.43
C GLU A 174 -15.04 11.93 -12.49
N THR A 175 -14.74 12.86 -11.59
CA THR A 175 -13.59 12.76 -10.69
C THR A 175 -14.03 12.89 -9.24
N VAL A 176 -13.41 12.11 -8.36
CA VAL A 176 -13.65 12.15 -6.91
C VAL A 176 -12.35 12.07 -6.13
N ASP A 177 -12.17 13.03 -5.22
CA ASP A 177 -11.04 13.10 -4.30
C ASP A 177 -11.37 12.33 -3.02
N LEU A 178 -10.70 11.21 -2.78
CA LEU A 178 -10.86 10.36 -1.59
C LEU A 178 -9.78 10.72 -0.57
N GLN A 179 -10.02 11.79 0.20
CA GLN A 179 -9.08 12.25 1.22
C GLN A 179 -9.11 11.39 2.49
N ASP A 180 -10.29 10.92 2.91
CA ASP A 180 -10.48 10.05 4.07
C ASP A 180 -10.93 8.64 3.63
N GLY A 181 -11.00 7.71 4.59
CA GLY A 181 -11.51 6.34 4.36
C GLY A 181 -13.03 6.23 4.28
N GLN A 182 -13.76 7.34 4.29
CA GLN A 182 -15.22 7.33 4.32
C GLN A 182 -15.81 7.07 2.93
N TRP A 183 -17.03 6.51 2.91
CA TRP A 183 -17.78 6.34 1.68
C TRP A 183 -18.22 7.70 1.13
N LYS A 184 -17.85 7.98 -0.12
CA LYS A 184 -18.36 9.10 -0.90
C LYS A 184 -19.32 8.60 -1.97
N THR A 185 -20.34 9.41 -2.27
CA THR A 185 -21.31 9.11 -3.34
C THR A 185 -21.04 10.04 -4.51
N LEU A 186 -20.83 9.45 -5.68
CA LEU A 186 -20.68 10.12 -6.97
C LEU A 186 -21.85 9.72 -7.88
N GLN A 187 -22.48 10.70 -8.53
CA GLN A 187 -23.51 10.43 -9.52
C GLN A 187 -22.89 10.47 -10.90
N VAL A 188 -22.91 9.36 -11.60
CA VAL A 188 -22.33 9.26 -12.95
C VAL A 188 -23.44 9.36 -13.97
N VAL A 189 -23.30 10.32 -14.87
CA VAL A 189 -24.19 10.48 -16.02
C VAL A 189 -23.89 9.39 -17.04
N THR A 190 -24.92 8.65 -17.43
CA THR A 190 -24.80 7.42 -18.21
C THR A 190 -25.79 7.35 -19.37
N ALA A 191 -25.52 6.50 -20.35
CA ALA A 191 -26.49 6.09 -21.37
C ALA A 191 -26.85 4.61 -21.23
N CYS A 192 -28.05 4.27 -21.70
CA CYS A 192 -28.54 2.91 -21.79
C CYS A 192 -27.82 2.16 -22.92
N VAL A 193 -27.29 0.98 -22.64
CA VAL A 193 -26.72 0.11 -23.69
C VAL A 193 -27.78 -0.86 -24.23
N ASP A 194 -28.70 -1.34 -23.38
CA ASP A 194 -29.77 -2.27 -23.73
C ASP A 194 -31.15 -1.60 -23.71
N LEU A 195 -31.47 -0.74 -24.69
CA LEU A 195 -32.71 0.06 -24.75
C LEU A 195 -34.03 -0.73 -24.62
N VAL A 196 -34.00 -2.05 -24.77
CA VAL A 196 -35.17 -2.94 -24.64
C VAL A 196 -35.48 -3.36 -23.20
N LYS A 197 -34.53 -3.21 -22.26
CA LYS A 197 -34.67 -3.62 -20.86
C LYS A 197 -35.14 -2.46 -19.98
N SER A 198 -35.58 -2.77 -18.77
CA SER A 198 -36.03 -1.78 -17.80
C SER A 198 -34.90 -0.88 -17.30
N VAL A 199 -35.26 0.35 -16.95
CA VAL A 199 -34.33 1.33 -16.37
C VAL A 199 -33.91 0.89 -14.96
N PRO A 200 -32.61 0.92 -14.62
CA PRO A 200 -32.11 0.42 -13.35
C PRO A 200 -32.62 1.23 -12.16
N GLN A 201 -33.14 0.52 -11.16
CA GLN A 201 -33.64 1.03 -9.88
C GLN A 201 -32.56 0.97 -8.80
N PRO A 202 -32.76 1.58 -7.62
CA PRO A 202 -31.80 1.53 -6.51
C PRO A 202 -31.41 0.14 -6.01
N GLY A 203 -32.22 -0.88 -6.28
CA GLY A 203 -31.91 -2.28 -5.97
C GLY A 203 -31.06 -2.98 -7.04
N ASP A 204 -30.94 -2.42 -8.24
CA ASP A 204 -30.14 -3.01 -9.32
C ASP A 204 -28.68 -2.62 -9.12
N THR A 205 -27.81 -3.62 -9.02
CA THR A 205 -26.37 -3.43 -8.80
C THR A 205 -25.56 -3.72 -10.06
N PHE A 206 -24.41 -3.07 -10.18
CA PHE A 206 -23.52 -3.21 -11.33
C PHE A 206 -22.12 -3.70 -10.94
N SER A 207 -21.43 -4.37 -11.85
CA SER A 207 -19.96 -4.37 -11.90
C SER A 207 -19.47 -3.16 -12.70
N THR A 208 -18.28 -2.66 -12.35
CA THR A 208 -17.62 -1.52 -13.01
C THR A 208 -16.45 -2.05 -13.83
N GLU A 209 -16.49 -1.83 -15.14
CA GLU A 209 -15.61 -2.44 -16.14
C GLU A 209 -15.21 -1.41 -17.22
N ARG A 210 -14.23 -1.74 -18.08
CA ARG A 210 -13.86 -0.93 -19.25
C ARG A 210 -14.61 -1.35 -20.51
#